data_AF-A0A2E8GTL5-F1
#
_entry.id   AF-A0A2E8GTL5-F1
#
_cell.length_a   1.000
_cell.length_b   1.000
_cell.length_c   1.000
_cell.angle_alpha   90.00
_cell.angle_beta   90.00
_cell.angle_gamma   90.00
#
_symmetry.space_group_name_H-M   'P 1'
#
loop_
_entity.id
_entity.type
_entity.pdbx_description
1 polymer ?
#
loop_
_entity_poly.entity_id
_entity_poly.type
_entity_poly.pdbx_seq_one_letter_code
_entity_poly.pdbx_strand_id
1 'polypeptide(L)'
;MSATKQRYNADATWELLKSATRIHTAKGKKIKHWNPSEDDRSTILSDVIGPSGNLRAPTWRIGREFLVGFNEALYTEVLIP
;
A
#
# COMPACT_ATOMS: atom_id res chain seq x y z
N MET A 1 -9.08 2.05 -26.40
CA MET A 1 -8.87 1.54 -25.03
C MET A 1 -8.76 2.73 -24.11
N SER A 2 -9.78 3.01 -23.30
CA SER A 2 -9.77 4.13 -22.35
C SER A 2 -8.99 3.74 -21.10
N ALA A 3 -8.21 4.68 -20.55
CA ALA A 3 -7.41 4.49 -19.33
C ALA A 3 -8.31 4.43 -18.08
N THR A 4 -9.06 3.35 -17.92
CA THR A 4 -9.87 3.15 -16.72
C THR A 4 -8.94 2.78 -15.57
N LYS A 5 -8.69 3.74 -14.65
CA LYS A 5 -7.98 3.48 -13.38
C LYS A 5 -8.59 2.24 -12.73
N GLN A 6 -7.84 1.14 -12.70
CA GLN A 6 -8.28 -0.10 -12.07
C GLN A 6 -8.52 0.16 -10.57
N ARG A 7 -9.76 -0.06 -10.13
CA ARG A 7 -10.16 0.12 -8.73
C ARG A 7 -9.93 -1.19 -7.99
N TYR A 8 -9.19 -1.12 -6.88
CA TYR A 8 -8.97 -2.25 -6.00
C TYR A 8 -9.82 -2.05 -4.74
N ASN A 9 -10.88 -2.83 -4.59
CA ASN A 9 -11.67 -2.91 -3.36
C ASN A 9 -10.88 -3.69 -2.27
N ALA A 10 -11.45 -3.86 -1.07
CA ALA A 10 -10.75 -4.49 0.05
C ALA A 10 -10.23 -5.91 -0.26
N ASP A 11 -11.03 -6.76 -0.91
CA ASP A 11 -10.63 -8.13 -1.24
C ASP A 11 -9.56 -8.14 -2.35
N ALA A 12 -9.77 -7.40 -3.43
CA ALA A 12 -8.78 -7.30 -4.50
C ALA A 12 -7.46 -6.69 -4.01
N THR A 13 -7.52 -5.74 -3.08
CA THR A 13 -6.35 -5.16 -2.43
C THR A 13 -5.63 -6.20 -1.57
N TRP A 14 -6.36 -7.02 -0.81
CA TRP A 14 -5.74 -8.07 -0.01
C TRP A 14 -5.05 -9.12 -0.89
N GLU A 15 -5.68 -9.55 -1.98
CA GLU A 15 -5.09 -10.50 -2.92
C GLU A 15 -3.78 -9.99 -3.53
N LEU A 16 -3.69 -8.67 -3.77
CA LEU A 16 -2.47 -8.02 -4.23
C LEU A 16 -1.38 -8.00 -3.15
N LEU A 17 -1.73 -7.68 -1.91
CA LEU A 17 -0.80 -7.39 -0.83
C LEU A 17 -0.36 -8.61 -0.02
N LYS A 18 -1.16 -9.68 0.06
CA LYS A 18 -0.89 -10.83 0.93
C LYS A 18 0.40 -11.58 0.62
N SER A 19 0.91 -11.43 -0.61
CA SER A 19 2.16 -12.07 -1.07
C SER A 19 3.40 -11.17 -0.89
N ALA A 20 3.20 -9.95 -0.40
CA ALA A 20 4.29 -9.00 -0.19
C ALA A 20 5.16 -9.41 1.01
N THR A 21 6.45 -9.09 0.95
CA THR A 21 7.33 -9.23 2.12
C THR A 21 7.16 -8.10 3.10
N ARG A 22 6.83 -6.90 2.60
CA ARG A 22 6.62 -5.71 3.41
C ARG A 22 5.69 -4.72 2.70
N ILE A 23 4.87 -4.03 3.49
CA ILE A 23 3.98 -2.98 3.02
C ILE A 23 4.27 -1.72 3.83
N HIS A 24 4.59 -0.64 3.13
CA HIS A 24 4.91 0.66 3.69
C HIS A 24 3.72 1.57 3.45
N THR A 25 3.13 2.12 4.51
CA THR A 25 2.01 3.04 4.39
C THR A 25 2.40 4.43 4.86
N ALA A 26 1.99 5.43 4.09
CA ALA A 26 2.21 6.83 4.39
C ALA A 26 0.85 7.56 4.55
N LYS A 27 0.66 8.17 5.72
CA LYS A 27 -0.46 9.06 6.03
C LYS A 27 0.09 10.42 6.49
N GLY A 28 0.42 11.28 5.53
CA GLY A 28 1.10 12.55 5.81
C GLY A 28 2.49 12.30 6.40
N LYS A 29 2.74 12.76 7.63
CA LYS A 29 4.00 12.54 8.35
C LYS A 29 4.11 11.16 9.02
N LYS A 30 3.01 10.40 9.11
CA LYS A 30 3.02 9.08 9.76
C LYS A 30 3.38 8.01 8.74
N ILE A 31 4.42 7.25 9.04
CA ILE A 31 4.85 6.07 8.30
C ILE A 31 4.55 4.85 9.17
N LYS A 32 4.04 3.79 8.55
CA LYS A 32 3.95 2.46 9.17
C LYS A 32 4.49 1.41 8.22
N HIS A 33 4.94 0.30 8.80
CA HIS A 33 5.36 -0.88 8.06
C HIS A 33 4.53 -2.05 8.54
N TRP A 34 4.17 -2.90 7.59
CA TRP A 34 3.38 -4.09 7.83
C TRP A 34 4.05 -5.28 7.17
N ASN A 35 3.95 -6.43 7.84
CA ASN A 35 4.26 -7.73 7.28
C ASN A 35 2.95 -8.52 7.10
N PRO A 36 2.44 -8.70 5.87
CA PRO A 36 1.17 -9.38 5.66
C PRO A 36 1.17 -10.88 6.03
N SER A 37 2.33 -11.49 6.30
CA SER A 37 2.39 -12.86 6.83
C SER A 37 2.25 -12.94 8.35
N GLU A 38 2.43 -11.82 9.06
CA GLU A 38 2.45 -11.77 10.53
C GLU A 38 1.34 -10.86 11.09
N ASP A 39 1.11 -9.71 10.45
CA ASP A 39 0.16 -8.69 10.88
C ASP A 39 -1.27 -9.01 10.44
N ASP A 40 -2.22 -8.50 11.23
CA ASP A 40 -3.64 -8.72 10.98
C ASP A 40 -4.13 -8.02 9.70
N ARG A 41 -4.85 -8.79 8.87
CA ARG A 41 -5.45 -8.35 7.60
C ARG A 41 -6.30 -7.10 7.76
N SER A 42 -7.15 -7.03 8.78
CA SER A 42 -8.08 -5.92 8.96
C SER A 42 -7.34 -4.61 9.27
N THR A 43 -6.26 -4.73 10.04
CA THR A 43 -5.40 -3.60 10.41
C THR A 43 -4.63 -3.07 9.21
N ILE A 44 -4.06 -3.96 8.39
CA ILE A 44 -3.40 -3.59 7.13
C ILE A 44 -4.39 -2.89 6.20
N LEU A 45 -5.55 -3.51 5.95
CA LEU A 45 -6.58 -2.98 5.05
C LEU A 45 -7.09 -1.60 5.50
N SER A 46 -7.28 -1.38 6.80
CA SER A 46 -7.64 -0.05 7.34
C SER A 46 -6.58 1.02 7.06
N ASP A 47 -5.32 0.60 6.89
CA ASP A 47 -4.23 1.51 6.60
C ASP A 47 -4.03 1.77 5.10
N VAL A 48 -4.21 0.75 4.26
CA VAL A 48 -4.02 0.84 2.80
C VAL A 48 -5.27 1.25 2.02
N ILE A 49 -6.48 1.05 2.55
CA ILE A 49 -7.73 1.48 1.92
C ILE A 49 -7.99 2.96 2.28
N GLY A 50 -8.33 3.75 1.27
CA GLY A 50 -8.72 5.15 1.43
C GLY A 50 -10.20 5.31 1.81
N PRO A 51 -10.63 6.55 2.15
CA PRO A 51 -12.04 6.84 2.50
C PRO A 51 -13.05 6.46 1.42
N SER A 52 -12.63 6.35 0.17
CA SER A 52 -13.45 5.93 -0.97
C SER A 52 -13.65 4.41 -1.08
N GLY A 53 -13.13 3.62 -0.14
CA GLY A 53 -13.22 2.16 -0.15
C GLY A 53 -12.29 1.46 -1.16
N ASN A 54 -11.36 2.21 -1.76
CA ASN A 54 -10.37 1.68 -2.71
C ASN A 54 -8.95 1.77 -2.17
N LEU A 55 -8.04 0.98 -2.71
CA LEU A 55 -6.60 1.11 -2.45
C LEU A 55 -6.15 2.56 -2.62
N ARG A 56 -5.45 3.06 -1.60
CA ARG A 56 -4.99 4.44 -1.54
C ARG A 56 -3.89 4.67 -2.57
N ALA A 57 -4.11 5.65 -3.44
CA ALA A 57 -3.09 6.17 -4.33
C ALA A 57 -2.22 7.25 -3.64
N PRO A 58 -0.97 7.48 -4.09
CA PRO A 58 -0.21 6.66 -5.05
C PRO A 58 0.17 5.29 -4.44
N THR A 59 0.32 4.26 -5.28
CA THR A 59 0.83 2.95 -4.86
C THR A 59 1.96 2.51 -5.78
N TRP A 60 3.06 2.06 -5.19
CA TRP A 60 4.22 1.54 -5.90
C TRP A 60 4.47 0.10 -5.48
N ARG A 61 4.83 -0.75 -6.43
CA ARG A 61 5.32 -2.10 -6.16
C ARG A 61 6.80 -2.16 -6.51
N ILE A 62 7.63 -2.50 -5.53
CA ILE A 62 9.08 -2.53 -5.64
C ILE A 62 9.51 -3.96 -5.32
N GLY A 63 9.66 -4.78 -6.35
CA GLY A 63 9.84 -6.22 -6.20
C GLY A 63 8.66 -6.88 -5.48
N ARG A 64 8.90 -7.35 -4.25
CA ARG A 64 7.88 -7.94 -3.35
C ARG A 64 7.39 -6.98 -2.26
N GLU A 65 7.83 -5.73 -2.28
CA GLU A 65 7.37 -4.72 -1.34
C GLU A 65 6.36 -3.77 -1.99
N PHE A 66 5.48 -3.21 -1.16
CA PHE A 66 4.51 -2.22 -1.59
C PHE A 66 4.67 -0.94 -0.80
N LEU A 67 4.56 0.18 -1.49
CA LEU A 67 4.51 1.51 -0.90
C LEU A 67 3.17 2.14 -1.23
N VAL A 68 2.40 2.49 -0.21
CA VAL A 68 1.02 2.97 -0.32
C VAL A 68 0.89 4.35 0.32
N GLY A 69 0.54 5.35 -0.48
CA GLY A 69 0.51 6.76 -0.10
C GLY A 69 1.78 7.51 -0.49
N PHE A 70 1.85 8.77 -0.08
CA PHE A 70 2.97 9.68 -0.36
C PHE A 70 3.59 10.18 0.94
N ASN A 71 4.91 10.03 1.06
CA ASN A 71 5.75 10.68 2.06
C ASN A 71 7.16 10.82 1.49
N GLU A 72 7.71 12.02 1.54
CA GLU A 72 9.02 12.34 0.96
C GLU A 72 10.16 11.51 1.58
N ALA A 73 10.20 11.38 2.91
CA ALA A 73 11.23 10.59 3.60
C ALA A 73 11.14 9.11 3.23
N LEU A 74 9.93 8.55 3.14
CA LEU A 74 9.71 7.17 2.73
C LEU A 74 10.10 6.95 1.26
N TYR A 75 9.88 7.93 0.38
CA TYR A 75 10.29 7.83 -1.01
C TYR A 75 11.81 7.84 -1.12
N THR A 76 12.49 8.71 -0.38
CA THR A 76 13.96 8.72 -0.33
C THR A 76 14.50 7.40 0.23
N GLU A 77 13.91 6.85 1.30
CA GLU A 77 14.36 5.58 1.90
C GLU A 77 14.19 4.37 0.97
N VAL A 78 13.07 4.31 0.23
CA VAL A 78 12.68 3.10 -0.50
C VAL A 78 13.00 3.17 -2.00
N LEU A 79 12.98 4.36 -2.61
CA LEU A 79 13.19 4.55 -4.05
C LEU A 79 14.61 5.02 -4.42
N ILE A 80 15.38 5.54 -3.46
CA ILE A 80 16.73 6.06 -3.68
C ILE A 80 17.69 5.24 -2.80
N PRO A 81 18.26 4.13 -3.32
CA PRO A 81 19.24 3.33 -2.58
C PRO A 81 20.57 4.05 -2.34
#